data_AF-A0A660UNR6-F1
#
_entry.id   AF-A0A660UNR6-F1
#
_cell.length_a   1.000
_cell.length_b   1.000
_cell.length_c   1.000
_cell.angle_alpha   90.00
_cell.angle_beta   90.00
_cell.angle_gamma   90.00
#
_symmetry.space_group_name_H-M   'P 1'
#
loop_
_entity.id
_entity.type
_entity.pdbx_description
1 polymer ?
#
loop_
_entity_poly.entity_id
_entity_poly.type
_entity_poly.pdbx_seq_one_letter_code
_entity_poly.pdbx_strand_id
1 'polypeptide(L)'
;MNLTWEVRDGIISHCGEDFTTCKLEPGSKDKILEKITCRKEADYPATLEGCIVRLIDKVAYCGKDIEDALAAEIIDEVQIPKFIRDELGHTNGRIIGTCLESIIEESKDKDYIAISPKYGKLMHKLIQFNNKNIYHSEKSEGYSKQAEQTLKLLYKDILALIKKTNRLSSNFSDDKKTPGVYRFLKEYCDEYCSNGTRIYSDKDPDEIIALDFVAGMTDTFAVRSFEELFVPKATV
;
A
#
# COMPACT_ATOMS: atom_id res chain seq x y z
N MET A 1 1.24 10.23 14.90
CA MET A 1 1.99 9.34 15.83
C MET A 1 3.36 9.94 16.11
N ASN A 2 3.83 9.90 17.37
CA ASN A 2 5.14 10.41 17.76
C ASN A 2 6.23 9.32 17.59
N LEU A 3 6.43 8.89 16.34
CA LEU A 3 7.38 7.83 16.00
C LEU A 3 8.82 8.35 16.06
N THR A 4 9.76 7.47 16.40
CA THR A 4 11.19 7.80 16.36
C THR A 4 11.63 8.04 14.92
N TRP A 5 12.74 8.77 14.76
CA TRP A 5 13.26 9.12 13.44
C TRP A 5 13.59 7.87 12.62
N GLU A 6 14.17 6.85 13.24
CA GLU A 6 14.58 5.59 12.58
C GLU A 6 13.37 4.82 12.03
N VAL A 7 12.26 4.82 12.77
CA VAL A 7 11.01 4.19 12.31
C VAL A 7 10.43 4.96 11.12
N ARG A 8 10.45 6.30 11.18
CA ARG A 8 9.96 7.15 10.09
C ARG A 8 10.82 6.99 8.82
N ASP A 9 12.15 6.95 8.98
CA ASP A 9 13.06 6.69 7.87
C ASP A 9 12.83 5.30 7.26
N GLY A 10 12.65 4.26 8.09
CA GLY A 10 12.29 2.93 7.62
C GLY A 10 11.01 2.95 6.78
N ILE A 11 9.95 3.61 7.25
CA ILE A 11 8.69 3.73 6.50
C ILE A 11 8.87 4.52 5.20
N ILE A 12 9.61 5.62 5.19
CA ILE A 12 9.82 6.44 4.00
C ILE A 12 10.70 5.71 2.97
N SER A 13 11.69 4.96 3.45
CA SER A 13 12.78 4.40 2.64
C SER A 13 12.62 2.91 2.35
N HIS A 14 11.62 2.19 2.90
CA HIS A 14 11.48 0.75 2.63
C HIS A 14 11.10 0.44 1.18
N CYS A 15 10.38 1.35 0.51
CA CYS A 15 9.86 1.09 -0.82
C CYS A 15 10.85 1.57 -1.89
N GLY A 16 11.53 0.65 -2.57
CA GLY A 16 12.35 0.99 -3.72
C GLY A 16 12.75 -0.17 -4.62
N GLU A 17 13.06 0.15 -5.87
CA GLU A 17 13.32 -0.76 -6.98
C GLU A 17 14.80 -1.15 -6.94
N ASP A 18 15.14 -2.39 -6.58
CA ASP A 18 15.47 -3.45 -7.54
C ASP A 18 16.03 -4.67 -6.74
N PHE A 19 15.85 -5.90 -7.23
CA PHE A 19 16.56 -7.09 -6.73
C PHE A 19 17.89 -7.35 -7.45
N THR A 20 18.29 -6.52 -8.43
CA THR A 20 19.63 -6.56 -9.01
C THR A 20 20.69 -6.28 -7.96
N THR A 21 20.40 -5.34 -7.05
CA THR A 21 21.17 -5.10 -5.83
C THR A 21 20.80 -6.16 -4.79
N CYS A 22 21.39 -7.35 -4.94
CA CYS A 22 21.36 -8.44 -3.95
C CYS A 22 22.02 -8.09 -2.61
N LYS A 23 22.37 -6.81 -2.39
CA LYS A 23 23.05 -6.25 -1.23
C LYS A 23 22.54 -4.83 -0.99
N LEU A 24 22.22 -4.54 0.27
CA LEU A 24 21.72 -3.26 0.77
C LEU A 24 22.61 -2.82 1.93
N GLU A 25 23.17 -1.62 1.80
CA GLU A 25 23.91 -0.94 2.86
C GLU A 25 23.06 0.20 3.42
N PRO A 26 23.17 0.50 4.73
CA PRO A 26 22.49 1.65 5.30
C PRO A 26 22.88 2.97 4.61
N GLY A 27 21.88 3.77 4.28
CA GLY A 27 22.04 5.11 3.74
C GLY A 27 22.42 6.15 4.80
N SER A 28 22.47 7.42 4.39
CA SER A 28 22.82 8.52 5.30
C SER A 28 21.78 8.71 6.41
N LYS A 29 22.27 9.07 7.61
CA LYS A 29 21.44 9.48 8.77
C LYS A 29 21.06 10.96 8.74
N ASP A 30 21.63 11.73 7.82
CA ASP A 30 21.42 13.18 7.74
C ASP A 30 20.16 13.56 6.92
N LYS A 31 19.27 12.60 6.66
CA LYS A 31 18.07 12.84 5.85
C LYS A 31 17.12 13.78 6.58
N ILE A 32 16.64 14.76 5.83
CA ILE A 32 15.53 15.61 6.25
C ILE A 32 14.24 14.98 5.71
N LEU A 33 13.65 14.10 6.52
CA LEU A 33 12.51 13.26 6.12
C LEU A 33 11.33 14.08 5.61
N GLU A 34 11.12 15.28 6.16
CA GLU A 34 10.03 16.19 5.80
C GLU A 34 10.17 16.78 4.39
N LYS A 35 11.36 16.71 3.78
CA LYS A 35 11.61 17.18 2.42
C LYS A 35 11.46 16.07 1.37
N ILE A 36 11.34 14.82 1.80
CA ILE A 36 11.16 13.68 0.89
C ILE A 36 9.69 13.65 0.49
N THR A 37 9.41 14.00 -0.77
CA THR A 37 8.05 14.09 -1.29
C THR A 37 7.69 12.93 -2.21
N CYS A 38 8.69 12.21 -2.71
CA CYS A 38 8.47 11.02 -3.52
C CYS A 38 9.48 9.90 -3.23
N ARG A 39 9.11 8.67 -3.60
CA ARG A 39 9.93 7.46 -3.34
C ARG A 39 11.35 7.55 -3.90
N LYS A 40 11.52 8.24 -5.03
CA LYS A 40 12.84 8.37 -5.68
C LYS A 40 13.83 9.21 -4.85
N GLU A 41 13.31 10.07 -3.96
CA GLU A 41 14.10 10.94 -3.08
C GLU A 41 14.45 10.27 -1.74
N ALA A 42 13.81 9.14 -1.41
CA ALA A 42 13.93 8.52 -0.09
C ALA A 42 15.29 7.86 0.18
N ASP A 43 16.04 7.50 -0.87
CA ASP A 43 17.32 6.78 -0.80
C ASP A 43 17.21 5.43 -0.04
N TYR A 44 18.32 4.82 0.34
CA TYR A 44 18.36 3.60 1.17
C TYR A 44 18.07 3.92 2.64
N PRO A 45 17.36 3.03 3.38
CA PRO A 45 17.14 3.18 4.82
C PRO A 45 18.45 3.38 5.58
N ALA A 46 18.45 4.20 6.63
CA ALA A 46 19.63 4.58 7.40
C ALA A 46 20.04 3.55 8.47
N THR A 47 19.28 2.44 8.59
CA THR A 47 19.52 1.35 9.55
C THR A 47 19.47 0.00 8.86
N LEU A 48 20.15 -1.00 9.44
CA LEU A 48 20.10 -2.38 8.95
C LEU A 48 18.69 -2.96 9.02
N GLU A 49 17.94 -2.63 10.08
CA GLU A 49 16.54 -3.02 10.24
C GLU A 49 15.68 -2.47 9.10
N GLY A 50 15.88 -1.21 8.72
CA GLY A 50 15.20 -0.62 7.55
C GLY A 50 15.60 -1.32 6.25
N CYS A 51 16.88 -1.67 6.09
CA CYS A 51 17.36 -2.44 4.93
C CYS A 51 16.72 -3.84 4.87
N ILE A 52 16.56 -4.53 6.01
CA ILE A 52 15.85 -5.82 6.08
C ILE A 52 14.39 -5.64 5.65
N VAL A 53 13.69 -4.63 6.18
CA VAL A 53 12.28 -4.36 5.83
C VAL A 53 12.15 -4.13 4.31
N ARG A 54 13.05 -3.34 3.71
CA ARG A 54 13.08 -3.10 2.26
C ARG A 54 13.25 -4.37 1.43
N LEU A 55 14.04 -5.33 1.91
CA LEU A 55 14.26 -6.59 1.20
C LEU A 55 13.09 -7.57 1.39
N ILE A 56 12.60 -7.70 2.63
CA ILE A 56 11.61 -8.73 2.98
C ILE A 56 10.21 -8.40 2.48
N ASP A 57 9.85 -7.12 2.36
CA ASP A 57 8.54 -6.68 1.85
C ASP A 57 8.21 -7.33 0.51
N LYS A 58 9.18 -7.29 -0.41
CA LYS A 58 9.05 -7.91 -1.71
C LYS A 58 9.04 -9.44 -1.66
N VAL A 59 9.83 -10.05 -0.77
CA VAL A 59 9.87 -11.51 -0.61
C VAL A 59 8.50 -12.02 -0.12
N ALA A 60 7.91 -11.34 0.86
CA ALA A 60 6.63 -11.71 1.44
C ALA A 60 5.47 -11.56 0.45
N TYR A 61 5.54 -10.55 -0.43
CA TYR A 61 4.45 -10.24 -1.34
C TYR A 61 4.43 -11.12 -2.60
N CYS A 62 5.58 -11.35 -3.23
CA CYS A 62 5.59 -12.05 -4.53
C CYS A 62 5.19 -13.54 -4.46
N GLY A 63 5.41 -14.22 -3.32
CA GLY A 63 4.89 -15.57 -3.11
C GLY A 63 3.38 -15.57 -2.87
N LYS A 64 2.86 -14.58 -2.15
CA LYS A 64 1.42 -14.41 -1.87
C LYS A 64 0.62 -14.11 -3.14
N ASP A 65 1.16 -13.26 -4.02
CA ASP A 65 0.55 -12.94 -5.32
C ASP A 65 0.24 -14.19 -6.15
N ILE A 66 1.13 -15.18 -6.12
CA ILE A 66 0.96 -16.44 -6.85
C ILE A 66 -0.22 -17.22 -6.28
N GLU A 67 -0.28 -17.36 -4.95
CA GLU A 67 -1.38 -18.05 -4.28
C GLU A 67 -2.72 -17.39 -4.59
N ASP A 68 -2.76 -16.06 -4.56
CA ASP A 68 -3.97 -15.28 -4.85
C ASP A 68 -4.37 -15.37 -6.33
N ALA A 69 -3.40 -15.34 -7.25
CA ALA A 69 -3.65 -15.49 -8.67
C ALA A 69 -4.13 -16.91 -9.05
N LEU A 70 -3.61 -17.94 -8.40
CA LEU A 70 -4.12 -19.32 -8.54
C LEU A 70 -5.56 -19.42 -8.00
N ALA A 71 -5.83 -18.87 -6.83
CA ALA A 71 -7.17 -18.90 -6.23
C ALA A 71 -8.21 -18.10 -7.04
N ALA A 72 -7.78 -17.02 -7.71
CA ALA A 72 -8.62 -16.20 -8.57
C ALA A 72 -8.72 -16.71 -10.01
N GLU A 73 -8.13 -17.87 -10.32
CA GLU A 73 -8.07 -18.49 -11.65
C GLU A 73 -7.49 -17.53 -12.71
N ILE A 74 -6.53 -16.69 -12.31
CA ILE A 74 -5.80 -15.80 -13.22
C ILE A 74 -4.66 -16.56 -13.91
N ILE A 75 -4.05 -17.50 -13.19
CA ILE A 75 -3.00 -18.38 -13.69
C ILE A 75 -3.23 -19.83 -13.23
N ASP A 76 -2.63 -20.78 -13.94
CA ASP A 76 -2.53 -22.18 -13.56
C ASP A 76 -1.13 -22.53 -13.03
N GLU A 77 -1.02 -23.53 -12.17
CA GLU A 77 0.26 -23.95 -11.57
C GLU A 77 1.30 -24.37 -12.64
N VAL A 78 0.83 -24.90 -13.78
CA VAL A 78 1.69 -25.31 -14.90
C VAL A 78 2.37 -24.13 -15.61
N GLN A 79 1.80 -22.92 -15.50
CA GLN A 79 2.38 -21.71 -16.08
C GLN A 79 3.57 -21.21 -15.24
N ILE A 80 3.63 -21.55 -13.95
CA ILE A 80 4.72 -21.16 -13.07
C ILE A 80 5.99 -21.95 -13.46
N PRO A 81 7.09 -21.27 -13.83
CA PRO A 81 8.30 -21.94 -14.27
C PRO A 81 8.79 -22.95 -13.23
N LYS A 82 9.00 -24.20 -13.67
CA LYS A 82 9.34 -25.31 -12.78
C LYS A 82 10.57 -25.02 -11.91
N PHE A 83 11.61 -24.41 -12.50
CA PHE A 83 12.83 -24.06 -11.75
C PHE A 83 12.61 -23.05 -10.62
N ILE A 84 11.55 -22.22 -10.68
CA ILE A 84 11.20 -21.30 -9.58
C ILE A 84 10.60 -22.11 -8.43
N ARG A 85 9.66 -23.00 -8.74
CA ARG A 85 8.99 -23.86 -7.75
C ARG A 85 9.96 -24.83 -7.07
N ASP A 86 10.83 -25.47 -7.86
CA ASP A 86 11.79 -26.46 -7.37
C ASP A 86 12.84 -25.81 -6.43
N GLU A 87 13.24 -24.56 -6.71
CA GLU A 87 14.32 -23.89 -5.97
C GLU A 87 13.83 -22.97 -4.83
N LEU A 88 12.72 -22.25 -5.00
CA LEU A 88 12.17 -21.36 -3.97
C LEU A 88 11.08 -22.04 -3.14
N GLY A 89 10.28 -22.92 -3.75
CA GLY A 89 9.17 -23.59 -3.09
C GLY A 89 7.81 -23.42 -3.80
N HIS A 90 6.86 -24.24 -3.37
CA HIS A 90 5.49 -24.29 -3.92
C HIS A 90 4.46 -23.48 -3.12
N THR A 91 4.83 -22.95 -1.96
CA THR A 91 3.96 -22.16 -1.09
C THR A 91 4.65 -20.86 -0.71
N ASN A 92 3.88 -19.82 -0.40
CA ASN A 92 4.42 -18.54 0.05
C ASN A 92 5.33 -18.72 1.28
N GLY A 93 4.90 -19.55 2.25
CA GLY A 93 5.70 -19.85 3.44
C GLY A 93 7.06 -20.49 3.11
N ARG A 94 7.12 -21.37 2.10
CA ARG A 94 8.38 -21.99 1.69
C ARG A 94 9.29 -20.99 0.97
N ILE A 95 8.72 -20.17 0.08
CA ILE A 95 9.45 -19.10 -0.63
C ILE A 95 10.08 -18.13 0.38
N ILE A 96 9.31 -17.67 1.37
CA ILE A 96 9.79 -16.80 2.44
C ILE A 96 10.92 -17.49 3.22
N GLY A 97 10.73 -18.73 3.65
CA GLY A 97 11.73 -19.47 4.42
C GLY A 97 13.07 -19.61 3.68
N THR A 98 13.03 -20.03 2.41
CA THR A 98 14.24 -20.19 1.59
C THR A 98 14.99 -18.88 1.37
N CYS A 99 14.28 -17.79 1.10
CA CYS A 99 14.90 -16.48 0.99
C CYS A 99 15.46 -15.99 2.33
N LEU A 100 14.74 -16.20 3.43
CA LEU A 100 15.16 -15.79 4.77
C LEU A 100 16.44 -16.50 5.22
N GLU A 101 16.54 -17.82 5.00
CA GLU A 101 17.75 -18.60 5.27
C GLU A 101 18.97 -17.99 4.54
N SER A 102 18.82 -17.71 3.24
CA SER A 102 19.88 -17.06 2.48
C SER A 102 20.21 -15.66 2.99
N ILE A 103 19.22 -14.88 3.41
CA ILE A 103 19.44 -13.53 3.91
C ILE A 103 20.25 -13.57 5.20
N ILE A 104 19.91 -14.48 6.11
CA ILE A 104 20.62 -14.66 7.37
C ILE A 104 22.08 -15.04 7.11
N GLU A 105 22.32 -16.04 6.27
CA GLU A 105 23.69 -16.49 5.93
C GLU A 105 24.53 -15.38 5.28
N GLU A 106 23.95 -14.62 4.37
CA GLU A 106 24.67 -13.58 3.63
C GLU A 106 24.84 -12.27 4.41
N SER A 107 24.09 -12.06 5.49
CA SER A 107 24.12 -10.81 6.27
C SER A 107 24.75 -10.97 7.66
N LYS A 108 24.89 -12.21 8.16
CA LYS A 108 25.40 -12.48 9.50
C LYS A 108 26.79 -11.88 9.73
N ASP A 109 26.94 -11.12 10.81
CA ASP A 109 28.18 -10.46 11.25
C ASP A 109 28.73 -9.45 10.21
N LYS A 110 27.84 -8.84 9.41
CA LYS A 110 28.20 -7.83 8.39
C LYS A 110 27.41 -6.55 8.57
N ASP A 111 27.98 -5.43 8.10
CA ASP A 111 27.35 -4.11 8.11
C ASP A 111 26.42 -3.88 6.91
N TYR A 112 25.84 -4.95 6.36
CA TYR A 112 24.91 -4.90 5.23
C TYR A 112 23.94 -6.07 5.26
N ILE A 113 22.82 -5.90 4.55
CA ILE A 113 21.83 -6.95 4.34
C ILE A 113 21.95 -7.45 2.90
N ALA A 114 22.09 -8.75 2.70
CA ALA A 114 22.23 -9.33 1.38
C ALA A 114 21.42 -10.61 1.24
N ILE A 115 21.13 -10.97 0.00
CA ILE A 115 20.61 -12.27 -0.40
C ILE A 115 21.59 -12.86 -1.42
N SER A 116 21.70 -14.18 -1.51
CA SER A 116 22.67 -14.76 -2.45
C SER A 116 22.31 -14.38 -3.90
N PRO A 117 23.31 -14.21 -4.79
CA PRO A 117 23.05 -13.91 -6.19
C PRO A 117 22.17 -14.94 -6.90
N LYS A 118 22.17 -16.20 -6.42
CA LYS A 118 21.29 -17.26 -6.92
C LYS A 118 19.83 -16.91 -6.63
N TYR A 119 19.50 -16.66 -5.36
CA TYR A 119 18.12 -16.39 -4.96
C TYR A 119 17.65 -15.00 -5.41
N GLY A 120 18.51 -13.98 -5.42
CA GLY A 120 18.18 -12.67 -6.01
C GLY A 120 17.74 -12.78 -7.48
N LYS A 121 18.43 -13.59 -8.29
CA LYS A 121 18.03 -13.87 -9.68
C LYS A 121 16.71 -14.63 -9.78
N LEU A 122 16.45 -15.59 -8.89
CA LEU A 122 15.19 -16.34 -8.87
C LEU A 122 14.02 -15.41 -8.51
N MET A 123 14.19 -14.56 -7.49
CA MET A 123 13.20 -13.55 -7.08
C MET A 123 12.90 -12.57 -8.20
N HIS A 124 13.94 -12.07 -8.89
CA HIS A 124 13.76 -11.19 -10.04
C HIS A 124 12.92 -11.86 -11.15
N LYS A 125 13.21 -13.13 -11.47
CA LYS A 125 12.42 -13.90 -12.46
C LYS A 125 10.98 -14.13 -12.00
N LEU A 126 10.77 -14.37 -10.71
CA LEU A 126 9.43 -14.54 -10.16
C LEU A 126 8.60 -13.26 -10.27
N ILE A 127 9.19 -12.11 -9.96
CA ILE A 127 8.52 -10.82 -10.10
C ILE A 127 8.21 -10.49 -11.55
N GLN A 128 9.13 -10.79 -12.47
CA GLN A 128 8.84 -10.66 -13.91
C GLN A 128 7.67 -11.55 -14.35
N PHE A 129 7.59 -12.77 -13.82
CA PHE A 129 6.46 -13.66 -14.05
C PHE A 129 5.16 -13.07 -13.49
N ASN A 130 5.14 -12.60 -12.24
CA ASN A 130 3.95 -11.99 -11.63
C ASN A 130 3.49 -10.75 -12.43
N ASN A 131 4.40 -9.84 -12.78
CA ASN A 131 4.09 -8.66 -13.59
C ASN A 131 3.43 -9.03 -14.91
N LYS A 132 4.02 -10.00 -15.63
CA LYS A 132 3.54 -10.39 -16.96
C LYS A 132 2.19 -11.12 -16.92
N ASN A 133 1.98 -12.02 -15.96
CA ASN A 133 0.87 -12.96 -16.00
C ASN A 133 -0.26 -12.65 -15.01
N ILE A 134 0.01 -11.86 -13.96
CA ILE A 134 -0.97 -11.53 -12.92
C ILE A 134 -1.41 -10.08 -13.09
N TYR A 135 -0.48 -9.12 -12.96
CA TYR A 135 -0.79 -7.69 -12.94
C TYR A 135 -1.33 -7.16 -14.28
N HIS A 136 -0.77 -7.61 -15.39
CA HIS A 136 -1.20 -7.24 -16.75
C HIS A 136 -2.22 -8.22 -17.36
N SER A 137 -2.94 -8.98 -16.53
CA SER A 137 -4.07 -9.78 -17.02
C SER A 137 -5.28 -8.90 -17.31
N GLU A 138 -6.08 -9.25 -18.31
CA GLU A 138 -7.29 -8.49 -18.70
C GLU A 138 -8.28 -8.34 -17.53
N LYS A 139 -8.41 -9.40 -16.71
CA LYS A 139 -9.24 -9.41 -15.50
C LYS A 139 -8.74 -8.42 -14.44
N SER A 140 -7.42 -8.37 -14.20
CA SER A 140 -6.78 -7.41 -13.29
C SER A 140 -6.95 -5.95 -13.75
N GLU A 141 -6.81 -5.70 -15.05
CA GLU A 141 -7.01 -4.36 -15.62
C GLU A 141 -8.47 -3.88 -15.49
N GLY A 142 -9.43 -4.80 -15.66
CA GLY A 142 -10.85 -4.52 -15.45
C GLY A 142 -11.14 -4.05 -14.02
N TYR A 143 -10.67 -4.79 -13.01
CA TYR A 143 -10.85 -4.41 -11.61
C TYR A 143 -10.13 -3.10 -11.25
N SER A 144 -8.91 -2.89 -11.78
CA SER A 144 -8.16 -1.65 -11.58
C SER A 144 -8.94 -0.43 -12.07
N LYS A 145 -9.54 -0.50 -13.27
CA LYS A 145 -10.36 0.58 -13.81
C LYS A 145 -11.61 0.84 -12.96
N GLN A 146 -12.28 -0.21 -12.49
CA GLN A 146 -13.46 -0.07 -11.63
C GLN A 146 -13.12 0.58 -10.28
N ALA A 147 -12.04 0.13 -9.64
CA ALA A 147 -11.54 0.70 -8.40
C ALA A 147 -11.16 2.19 -8.57
N GLU A 148 -10.43 2.52 -9.64
CA GLU A 148 -10.06 3.89 -9.95
C GLU A 148 -11.28 4.81 -10.10
N GLN A 149 -12.31 4.38 -10.85
CA GLN A 149 -13.54 5.17 -11.02
C GLN A 149 -14.32 5.31 -9.70
N THR A 150 -14.40 4.23 -8.92
CA THR A 150 -15.06 4.22 -7.60
C THR A 150 -14.41 5.24 -6.67
N LEU A 151 -13.09 5.19 -6.52
CA LEU A 151 -12.34 6.11 -5.66
C LEU A 151 -12.43 7.56 -6.17
N LYS A 152 -12.38 7.79 -7.48
CA LYS A 152 -12.53 9.14 -8.07
C LYS A 152 -13.90 9.75 -7.78
N LEU A 153 -14.97 8.95 -7.86
CA LEU A 153 -16.33 9.42 -7.58
C LEU A 153 -16.52 9.73 -6.09
N LEU A 154 -16.07 8.83 -5.21
CA LEU A 154 -16.07 9.05 -3.77
C LEU A 154 -15.29 10.32 -3.39
N TYR A 155 -14.06 10.48 -3.88
CA TYR A 155 -13.24 11.66 -3.59
C TYR A 155 -13.92 12.96 -4.02
N LYS A 156 -14.47 13.01 -5.24
CA LYS A 156 -15.14 14.21 -5.76
C LYS A 156 -16.36 14.57 -4.93
N ASP A 157 -17.17 13.59 -4.56
CA ASP A 157 -18.39 13.79 -3.78
C ASP A 157 -18.08 14.26 -2.35
N ILE A 158 -17.13 13.58 -1.68
CA ILE A 158 -16.66 13.95 -0.35
C ILE A 158 -16.06 15.36 -0.34
N LEU A 159 -15.20 15.68 -1.30
CA LEU A 159 -14.60 17.02 -1.41
C LEU A 159 -15.67 18.10 -1.62
N ALA A 160 -16.67 17.83 -2.47
CA ALA A 160 -17.77 18.76 -2.71
C ALA A 160 -18.60 19.01 -1.43
N LEU A 161 -18.87 17.94 -0.66
CA LEU A 161 -19.58 18.05 0.61
C LEU A 161 -18.78 18.85 1.64
N ILE A 162 -17.49 18.56 1.81
CA ILE A 162 -16.59 19.28 2.73
C ILE A 162 -16.60 20.78 2.41
N LYS A 163 -16.41 21.15 1.14
CA LYS A 163 -16.41 22.56 0.71
C LYS A 163 -17.75 23.25 0.95
N LYS A 164 -18.85 22.59 0.58
CA LYS A 164 -20.22 23.15 0.72
C LYS A 164 -20.61 23.41 2.18
N THR A 165 -20.10 22.60 3.10
CA THR A 165 -20.49 22.61 4.52
C THR A 165 -19.42 23.24 5.42
N ASN A 166 -18.36 23.80 4.84
CA ASN A 166 -17.20 24.29 5.56
C ASN A 166 -16.65 23.22 6.53
N ARG A 167 -16.22 22.07 5.98
CA ARG A 167 -15.77 20.89 6.74
C ARG A 167 -16.82 20.35 7.71
N LEU A 168 -18.07 20.35 7.25
CA LEU A 168 -19.23 19.89 8.01
C LEU A 168 -19.46 20.64 9.34
N SER A 169 -18.85 21.83 9.50
CA SER A 169 -19.10 22.73 10.65
C SER A 169 -20.39 23.53 10.50
N SER A 170 -20.94 23.61 9.29
CA SER A 170 -22.15 24.37 8.97
C SER A 170 -22.97 23.67 7.89
N ASN A 171 -24.28 23.90 7.85
CA ASN A 171 -25.16 23.42 6.77
C ASN A 171 -25.13 21.89 6.52
N PHE A 172 -24.72 21.10 7.52
CA PHE A 172 -24.83 19.65 7.53
C PHE A 172 -26.01 19.24 8.41
N SER A 173 -26.94 18.48 7.85
CA SER A 173 -28.07 17.91 8.59
C SER A 173 -27.85 16.41 8.73
N ASP A 174 -27.78 15.95 9.97
CA ASP A 174 -27.77 14.53 10.30
C ASP A 174 -29.21 14.07 10.52
N ASP A 175 -29.81 13.50 9.47
CA ASP A 175 -31.14 12.91 9.53
C ASP A 175 -31.11 11.43 9.16
N LYS A 176 -32.25 10.74 9.29
CA LYS A 176 -32.34 9.30 9.02
C LYS A 176 -32.02 8.90 7.57
N LYS A 177 -32.00 9.85 6.64
CA LYS A 177 -31.67 9.63 5.22
C LYS A 177 -30.21 9.93 4.93
N THR A 178 -29.46 10.53 5.87
CA THR A 178 -28.04 10.83 5.69
C THR A 178 -27.24 9.53 5.51
N PRO A 179 -26.55 9.38 4.37
CA PRO A 179 -25.68 8.23 4.11
C PRO A 179 -24.69 7.99 5.25
N GLY A 180 -24.41 6.71 5.54
CA GLY A 180 -23.49 6.33 6.63
C GLY A 180 -22.12 6.98 6.48
N VAL A 181 -21.58 7.00 5.25
CA VAL A 181 -20.28 7.60 4.94
C VAL A 181 -20.18 9.08 5.33
N TYR A 182 -21.26 9.86 5.22
CA TYR A 182 -21.25 11.27 5.60
C TYR A 182 -21.28 11.48 7.11
N ARG A 183 -21.89 10.57 7.86
CA ARG A 183 -21.83 10.58 9.32
C ARG A 183 -20.42 10.28 9.82
N PHE A 184 -19.77 9.26 9.25
CA PHE A 184 -18.36 8.99 9.53
C PHE A 184 -17.45 10.15 9.13
N LEU A 185 -17.72 10.80 8.00
CA LEU A 185 -16.98 12.00 7.60
C LEU A 185 -17.17 13.15 8.60
N LYS A 186 -18.38 13.34 9.15
CA LYS A 186 -18.64 14.35 10.18
C LYS A 186 -17.79 14.08 11.42
N GLU A 187 -17.80 12.84 11.92
CA GLU A 187 -17.00 12.42 13.07
C GLU A 187 -15.50 12.64 12.80
N TYR A 188 -15.04 12.27 11.61
CA TYR A 188 -13.66 12.48 11.16
C TYR A 188 -13.28 13.97 11.14
N CYS A 189 -14.11 14.82 10.53
CA CYS A 189 -13.86 16.27 10.49
C CYS A 189 -13.92 16.89 11.90
N ASP A 190 -14.82 16.44 12.76
CA ASP A 190 -14.88 16.89 14.15
C ASP A 190 -13.62 16.51 14.91
N GLU A 191 -13.09 15.29 14.77
CA GLU A 191 -11.90 14.84 15.49
C GLU A 191 -10.59 15.46 14.96
N TYR A 192 -10.52 15.73 13.65
CA TYR A 192 -9.26 16.12 13.01
C TYR A 192 -9.18 17.56 12.52
N CYS A 193 -10.31 18.27 12.39
CA CYS A 193 -10.33 19.68 11.97
C CYS A 193 -10.71 20.64 13.11
N SER A 194 -11.68 20.26 13.95
CA SER A 194 -12.32 21.19 14.90
C SER A 194 -12.00 20.90 16.36
N ASN A 195 -12.17 19.65 16.78
CA ASN A 195 -12.04 19.16 18.15
C ASN A 195 -10.94 18.09 18.22
N GLY A 196 -10.68 17.51 19.40
CA GLY A 196 -9.81 16.34 19.52
C GLY A 196 -8.34 16.57 19.18
N THR A 197 -7.80 15.72 18.29
CA THR A 197 -6.37 15.68 17.94
C THR A 197 -5.95 16.85 17.04
N ARG A 198 -6.90 17.40 16.27
CA ARG A 198 -6.73 18.56 15.37
C ARG A 198 -5.45 18.47 14.51
N ILE A 199 -5.48 17.55 13.56
CA ILE A 199 -4.39 17.33 12.60
C ILE A 199 -4.39 18.41 11.51
N TYR A 200 -5.57 18.88 11.09
CA TYR A 200 -5.72 19.88 10.04
C TYR A 200 -6.01 21.27 10.62
N SER A 201 -5.31 22.26 10.10
CA SER A 201 -5.53 23.69 10.35
C SER A 201 -6.46 24.29 9.30
N ASP A 202 -6.94 25.51 9.56
CA ASP A 202 -7.80 26.25 8.61
C ASP A 202 -7.08 26.63 7.30
N LYS A 203 -5.74 26.51 7.26
CA LYS A 203 -4.93 26.78 6.07
C LYS A 203 -4.72 25.56 5.19
N ASP A 204 -4.94 24.36 5.72
CA ASP A 204 -4.74 23.14 4.96
C ASP A 204 -5.81 23.02 3.87
N PRO A 205 -5.49 22.56 2.65
CA PRO A 205 -6.48 22.40 1.59
C PRO A 205 -7.52 21.32 1.93
N ASP A 206 -8.79 21.57 1.61
CA ASP A 206 -9.85 20.57 1.76
C ASP A 206 -9.60 19.31 0.92
N GLU A 207 -8.83 19.45 -0.17
CA GLU A 207 -8.35 18.36 -1.02
C GLU A 207 -7.56 17.31 -0.23
N ILE A 208 -6.68 17.74 0.69
CA ILE A 208 -5.88 16.80 1.50
C ILE A 208 -6.77 16.06 2.49
N ILE A 209 -7.72 16.75 3.12
CA ILE A 209 -8.66 16.16 4.07
C ILE A 209 -9.53 15.10 3.38
N ALA A 210 -10.08 15.42 2.20
CA ALA A 210 -10.85 14.47 1.41
C ALA A 210 -10.00 13.28 0.96
N LEU A 211 -8.75 13.53 0.55
CA LEU A 211 -7.82 12.51 0.12
C LEU A 211 -7.51 11.54 1.25
N ASP A 212 -7.14 12.05 2.43
CA ASP A 212 -6.78 11.25 3.60
C ASP A 212 -7.98 10.43 4.10
N PHE A 213 -9.19 11.01 4.10
CA PHE A 213 -10.40 10.28 4.46
C PHE A 213 -10.68 9.11 3.50
N VAL A 214 -10.59 9.34 2.18
CA VAL A 214 -10.80 8.29 1.17
C VAL A 214 -9.68 7.24 1.22
N ALA A 215 -8.42 7.66 1.40
CA ALA A 215 -7.28 6.75 1.52
C ALA A 215 -7.33 5.91 2.81
N GLY A 216 -8.01 6.40 3.86
CA GLY A 216 -8.25 5.67 5.10
C GLY A 216 -9.39 4.66 5.03
N MET A 217 -10.13 4.56 3.91
CA MET A 217 -11.23 3.60 3.76
C MET A 217 -10.70 2.18 3.57
N THR A 218 -11.37 1.21 4.19
CA THR A 218 -11.21 -0.20 3.80
C THR A 218 -11.98 -0.46 2.49
N ASP A 219 -11.56 -1.45 1.71
CA ASP A 219 -12.22 -1.83 0.45
C ASP A 219 -13.73 -2.06 0.63
N THR A 220 -14.10 -2.80 1.68
CA THR A 220 -15.52 -3.08 1.98
C THR A 220 -16.29 -1.81 2.31
N PHE A 221 -15.67 -0.88 3.04
CA PHE A 221 -16.30 0.40 3.37
C PHE A 221 -16.44 1.30 2.14
N ALA A 222 -15.43 1.36 1.28
CA ALA A 222 -15.46 2.13 0.03
C ALA A 222 -16.56 1.61 -0.91
N VAL A 223 -16.65 0.29 -1.12
CA VAL A 223 -17.69 -0.32 -1.96
C VAL A 223 -19.09 -0.04 -1.40
N ARG A 224 -19.32 -0.25 -0.11
CA ARG A 224 -20.62 0.04 0.53
C ARG A 224 -21.00 1.52 0.43
N SER A 225 -20.04 2.40 0.63
CA SER A 225 -20.24 3.85 0.51
C SER A 225 -20.61 4.23 -0.92
N PHE A 226 -19.95 3.62 -1.90
CA PHE A 226 -20.26 3.84 -3.32
C PHE A 226 -21.68 3.36 -3.67
N GLU A 227 -22.06 2.17 -3.22
CA GLU A 227 -23.40 1.61 -3.42
C GLU A 227 -24.48 2.50 -2.79
N GLU A 228 -24.27 2.98 -1.57
CA GLU A 228 -25.24 3.82 -0.86
C GLU A 228 -25.43 5.19 -1.55
N LEU A 229 -24.35 5.77 -2.10
CA LEU A 229 -24.36 7.11 -2.67
C LEU A 229 -24.82 7.15 -4.14
N PHE A 230 -24.35 6.21 -4.96
CA PHE A 230 -24.45 6.34 -6.42
C PHE A 230 -25.34 5.29 -7.08
N VAL A 231 -25.68 4.21 -6.38
CA VAL A 231 -26.53 3.15 -6.94
C VAL A 231 -27.99 3.41 -6.55
N PRO A 232 -28.89 3.65 -7.53
CA PRO A 232 -30.30 3.85 -7.24
C PRO A 232 -30.90 2.62 -6.56
N LYS A 233 -31.57 2.81 -5.42
CA LYS A 233 -32.33 1.74 -4.78
C LYS A 233 -33.58 1.48 -5.61
N ALA A 234 -33.70 0.29 -6.19
CA ALA A 234 -34.91 -0.13 -6.86
C ALA A 234 -36.03 -0.27 -5.81
N THR A 235 -36.97 0.67 -5.80
CA THR A 235 -38.25 0.48 -5.11
C THR A 235 -39.13 -0.39 -5.98
N VAL A 236 -39.33 -1.64 -5.55
CA VAL A 236 -40.44 -2.49 -6.01
C VAL A 236 -41.69 -2.12 -5.23
#